data_AF-A0A838RZE7-F1
#
_entry.id   AF-A0A838RZE7-F1
#
_cell.length_a   1.000
_cell.length_b   1.000
_cell.length_c   1.000
_cell.angle_alpha   90.00
_cell.angle_beta   90.00
_cell.angle_gamma   90.00
#
_symmetry.space_group_name_H-M   'P 1'
#
loop_
_entity.id
_entity.type
_entity.pdbx_description
1 polymer ?
#
loop_
_entity_poly.entity_id
_entity_poly.type
_entity_poly.pdbx_seq_one_letter_code
_entity_poly.pdbx_strand_id
1 'polypeptide(L)'
;MSSRLFSAFTTMASPAIHAQCDFALLRALAVQVRALTVDQIRRGWFVEEQDSHAVIECCDRLERSDLLMRRIMEAHPRIELKSPLYAWKPTQRHPTASDFRAIAQASQARWNKPHTAVQVFVAAPRAARLFGAFVDARRLKHCETSHDLHLSEVFLRYKRSKAGTNWWGEAAFPKLGLDIRFSKDPDAFLLHANAQATRIIEFAGSYDEEHLRHFHDHCAGGAAAKFRQHFGRNAANRLSNLYSDKGTAYELW
;
A
#
# COMPACT_ATOMS: atom_id res chain seq x y z
N MET A 1 -27.05 46.65 -21.70
CA MET A 1 -25.70 47.09 -22.06
C MET A 1 -24.81 47.02 -20.82
N SER A 2 -23.61 46.44 -20.94
CA SER A 2 -22.53 46.24 -19.95
C SER A 2 -22.86 45.36 -18.73
N SER A 3 -22.38 44.12 -18.59
CA SER A 3 -21.01 43.55 -18.61
C SER A 3 -20.21 43.81 -17.32
N ARG A 4 -19.78 42.71 -16.69
CA ARG A 4 -18.48 42.40 -16.04
C ARG A 4 -18.69 41.23 -15.07
N LEU A 5 -18.35 40.01 -15.48
CA LEU A 5 -17.04 39.38 -15.23
C LEU A 5 -16.76 39.19 -13.73
N PHE A 6 -17.31 38.12 -13.15
CA PHE A 6 -16.78 37.55 -11.91
C PHE A 6 -15.67 36.54 -12.28
N SER A 7 -14.46 37.09 -12.26
CA SER A 7 -13.23 36.50 -11.73
C SER A 7 -13.11 34.96 -11.68
N ALA A 8 -12.37 34.42 -12.65
CA ALA A 8 -11.66 33.16 -12.50
C ALA A 8 -10.29 33.45 -11.87
N PHE A 9 -10.23 33.57 -10.54
CA PHE A 9 -8.96 33.39 -9.83
C PHE A 9 -8.72 31.89 -9.66
N THR A 10 -8.16 31.26 -10.70
CA THR A 10 -7.41 30.02 -10.51
C THR A 10 -6.18 30.41 -9.72
N THR A 11 -6.20 30.16 -8.41
CA THR A 11 -5.05 30.34 -7.52
C THR A 11 -3.93 29.44 -8.05
N MET A 12 -3.01 30.02 -8.84
CA MET A 12 -1.81 29.32 -9.27
C MET A 12 -1.00 28.99 -8.03
N ALA A 13 -1.03 27.73 -7.60
CA ALA A 13 -0.19 27.27 -6.53
C ALA A 13 1.29 27.51 -6.91
N SER A 14 2.10 27.93 -5.94
CA SER A 14 3.52 28.21 -6.16
C SER A 14 4.23 26.97 -6.74
N PRO A 15 5.20 27.12 -7.67
CA PRO A 15 5.99 26.01 -8.21
C PRO A 15 6.60 25.10 -7.12
N ALA A 16 6.92 25.66 -5.95
CA ALA A 16 7.44 24.91 -4.81
C ALA A 16 6.41 23.93 -4.20
N ILE A 17 5.12 24.30 -4.19
CA ILE A 17 4.04 23.44 -3.69
C ILE A 17 3.84 22.26 -4.65
N HIS A 18 3.87 22.52 -5.96
CA HIS A 18 3.81 21.47 -6.97
C HIS A 18 4.96 20.46 -6.84
N ALA A 19 6.19 20.94 -6.63
CA ALA A 19 7.34 20.07 -6.43
C ALA A 19 7.21 19.17 -5.17
N GLN A 20 6.64 19.70 -4.08
CA GLN A 20 6.41 18.91 -2.86
C GLN A 20 5.34 17.83 -3.06
N CYS A 21 4.22 18.16 -3.73
CA CYS A 21 3.18 17.19 -4.06
C CYS A 21 3.69 16.11 -4.99
N ASP A 22 4.42 16.49 -6.05
CA ASP A 22 5.02 15.56 -7.01
C ASP A 22 5.97 14.58 -6.30
N PHE A 23 6.89 15.09 -5.47
CA PHE A 23 7.83 14.24 -4.72
C PHE A 23 7.10 13.27 -3.76
N ALA A 24 6.07 13.75 -3.06
CA ALA A 24 5.29 12.92 -2.15
C ALA A 24 4.49 11.83 -2.90
N LEU A 25 3.96 12.13 -4.09
CA LEU A 25 3.25 11.17 -4.93
C LEU A 25 4.21 10.10 -5.45
N LEU A 26 5.35 10.51 -6.00
CA LEU A 26 6.39 9.60 -6.48
C LEU A 26 6.90 8.69 -5.37
N ARG A 27 7.12 9.24 -4.17
CA ARG A 27 7.51 8.45 -2.99
C ARG A 27 6.44 7.40 -2.67
N ALA A 28 5.16 7.78 -2.67
CA ALA A 28 4.11 6.83 -2.35
C ALA A 28 4.05 5.68 -3.34
N LEU A 29 4.09 5.97 -4.64
CA LEU A 29 4.10 4.94 -5.69
C LEU A 29 5.40 4.11 -5.74
N ALA A 30 6.49 4.63 -5.19
CA ALA A 30 7.76 3.91 -5.14
C ALA A 30 7.87 2.99 -3.92
N VAL A 31 7.47 3.45 -2.73
CA VAL A 31 7.77 2.74 -1.46
C VAL A 31 6.57 2.48 -0.56
N GLN A 32 5.37 2.98 -0.88
CA GLN A 32 4.21 2.84 0.01
C GLN A 32 3.11 1.98 -0.61
N VAL A 33 2.83 2.18 -1.89
CA VAL A 33 1.80 1.49 -2.66
C VAL A 33 2.30 1.24 -4.07
N ARG A 34 1.76 0.23 -4.76
CA ARG A 34 2.24 -0.17 -6.09
C ARG A 34 1.56 0.57 -7.24
N ALA A 35 0.31 1.00 -7.06
CA ALA A 35 -0.47 1.65 -8.09
C ALA A 35 -1.53 2.59 -7.49
N LEU A 36 -1.87 3.66 -8.20
CA LEU A 36 -2.97 4.56 -7.83
C LEU A 36 -3.81 4.91 -9.07
N THR A 37 -5.11 5.08 -8.90
CA THR A 37 -5.99 5.70 -9.91
C THR A 37 -5.91 7.23 -9.86
N VAL A 38 -6.43 7.91 -10.89
CA VAL A 38 -6.56 9.38 -10.89
C VAL A 38 -7.33 9.88 -9.66
N ASP A 39 -8.45 9.24 -9.31
CA ASP A 39 -9.25 9.64 -8.13
C ASP A 39 -8.48 9.44 -6.81
N GLN A 40 -7.71 8.36 -6.69
CA GLN A 40 -6.86 8.12 -5.54
C GLN A 40 -5.74 9.16 -5.42
N ILE A 41 -5.11 9.54 -6.54
CA ILE A 41 -4.11 10.60 -6.59
C ILE A 41 -4.73 11.94 -6.17
N ARG A 42 -5.88 12.28 -6.76
CA ARG A 42 -6.61 13.51 -6.44
C ARG A 42 -6.89 13.60 -4.93
N ARG A 43 -7.52 12.57 -4.34
CA ARG A 43 -7.86 12.54 -2.90
C ARG A 43 -6.65 12.50 -1.96
N GLY A 44 -5.49 12.10 -2.45
CA GLY A 44 -4.28 11.93 -1.63
C GLY A 44 -3.32 13.12 -1.65
N TRP A 45 -3.27 13.89 -2.74
CA TRP A 45 -2.25 14.93 -2.96
C TRP A 45 -2.77 16.28 -3.45
N PHE A 46 -4.05 16.35 -3.84
CA PHE A 46 -4.66 17.56 -4.35
C PHE A 46 -5.75 18.03 -3.37
N VAL A 47 -5.95 19.34 -3.28
CA VAL A 47 -7.04 19.90 -2.46
C VAL A 47 -8.39 19.60 -3.13
N GLU A 48 -9.47 19.49 -2.36
CA GLU A 48 -10.78 19.06 -2.89
C GLU A 48 -11.32 19.97 -4.01
N GLU A 49 -10.91 21.23 -4.00
CA GLU A 49 -11.29 22.27 -4.97
C GLU A 49 -10.48 22.21 -6.29
N GLN A 50 -9.40 21.42 -6.34
CA GLN A 50 -8.61 21.28 -7.57
C GLN A 50 -9.33 20.43 -8.60
N ASP A 51 -9.45 21.00 -9.80
CA ASP A 51 -10.03 20.32 -10.95
C ASP A 51 -9.23 19.06 -11.32
N SER A 52 -9.94 18.04 -11.80
CA SER A 52 -9.38 16.80 -12.33
C SER A 52 -8.36 17.07 -13.44
N HIS A 53 -8.50 18.17 -14.18
CA HIS A 53 -7.53 18.58 -15.19
C HIS A 53 -6.11 18.79 -14.61
N ALA A 54 -5.99 19.40 -13.42
CA ALA A 54 -4.70 19.64 -12.78
C ALA A 54 -3.99 18.33 -12.37
N VAL A 55 -4.77 17.32 -11.97
CA VAL A 55 -4.25 15.99 -11.61
C VAL A 55 -3.71 15.29 -12.86
N ILE A 56 -4.47 15.32 -13.96
CA ILE A 56 -4.04 14.73 -15.23
C ILE A 56 -2.80 15.42 -15.76
N GLU A 57 -2.74 16.76 -15.72
CA GLU A 57 -1.57 17.52 -16.16
C GLU A 57 -0.31 17.20 -15.34
N CYS A 58 -0.44 17.06 -14.02
CA CYS A 58 0.63 16.58 -13.14
C CYS A 58 1.11 15.18 -13.57
N CYS A 59 0.18 14.24 -13.74
CA CYS A 59 0.51 12.88 -14.20
C CYS A 59 1.19 12.88 -15.57
N ASP A 60 0.70 13.66 -16.54
CA ASP A 60 1.29 13.80 -17.88
C ASP A 60 2.70 14.37 -17.81
N ARG A 61 2.96 15.36 -16.95
CA ARG A 61 4.28 15.95 -16.76
C ARG A 61 5.27 14.95 -16.17
N LEU A 62 4.85 14.20 -15.16
CA LEU A 62 5.68 13.18 -14.51
C LEU A 62 5.93 11.99 -15.43
N GLU A 63 4.95 11.60 -16.25
CA GLU A 63 5.08 10.57 -17.28
C GLU A 63 6.07 10.99 -18.38
N ARG A 64 5.97 12.22 -18.90
CA ARG A 64 6.94 12.79 -19.86
C ARG A 64 8.37 12.90 -19.31
N SER A 65 8.53 12.85 -17.99
CA SER A 65 9.83 12.89 -17.31
C SER A 65 10.36 11.49 -16.96
N ASP A 66 9.69 10.42 -17.39
CA ASP A 66 9.95 9.03 -17.03
C ASP A 66 9.89 8.75 -15.53
N LEU A 67 9.08 9.49 -14.78
CA LEU A 67 8.90 9.30 -13.32
C LEU A 67 7.63 8.51 -12.99
N LEU A 68 6.61 8.58 -13.85
CA LEU A 68 5.41 7.74 -13.78
C LEU A 68 5.25 6.91 -15.05
N MET A 69 4.49 5.84 -14.92
CA MET A 69 3.99 5.06 -16.05
C MET A 69 2.48 4.91 -15.93
N ARG A 70 1.76 5.15 -17.02
CA ARG A 70 0.32 4.89 -17.12
C ARG A 70 0.06 3.49 -17.64
N ARG A 71 -0.95 2.83 -17.09
CA ARG A 71 -1.43 1.51 -17.54
C ARG A 71 -2.95 1.46 -17.50
N ILE A 72 -3.53 0.66 -18.39
CA ILE A 72 -4.92 0.23 -18.29
C ILE A 72 -4.89 -1.21 -17.79
N MET A 73 -5.59 -1.47 -16.70
CA MET A 73 -5.61 -2.76 -16.01
C MET A 73 -7.05 -3.17 -15.73
N GLU A 74 -7.29 -4.46 -15.51
CA GLU A 74 -8.60 -4.95 -15.09
C GLU A 74 -8.62 -5.08 -13.56
N ALA A 75 -9.61 -4.47 -12.91
CA ALA A 75 -9.78 -4.56 -11.46
C ALA A 75 -11.24 -4.56 -11.05
N HIS A 76 -11.54 -5.11 -9.88
CA HIS A 76 -12.85 -4.97 -9.27
C HIS A 76 -13.11 -3.49 -8.96
N PRO A 77 -14.36 -3.01 -9.13
CA PRO A 77 -14.75 -1.69 -8.68
C PRO A 77 -14.40 -1.48 -7.22
N ARG A 78 -13.99 -0.25 -6.88
CA ARG A 78 -13.64 0.12 -5.51
C ARG A 78 -14.76 -0.22 -4.53
N ILE A 79 -14.44 -0.97 -3.48
CA ILE A 79 -15.30 -1.16 -2.31
C ILE A 79 -15.04 -0.11 -1.23
N GLU A 80 -16.04 0.17 -0.41
CA GLU A 80 -15.89 1.07 0.72
C GLU A 80 -15.20 0.37 1.90
N LEU A 81 -14.01 0.84 2.31
CA LEU A 81 -13.23 0.28 3.41
C LEU A 81 -13.40 1.10 4.69
N LYS A 82 -14.38 0.71 5.53
CA LYS A 82 -14.70 1.41 6.79
C LYS A 82 -13.78 1.01 7.95
N SER A 83 -13.41 -0.26 8.02
CA SER A 83 -12.61 -0.87 9.08
C SER A 83 -11.96 -2.15 8.54
N PRO A 84 -10.90 -2.65 9.20
CA PRO A 84 -10.39 -3.98 8.86
C PRO A 84 -11.46 -5.05 9.12
N LEU A 85 -11.41 -6.15 8.36
CA LEU A 85 -12.20 -7.35 8.63
C LEU A 85 -11.85 -7.95 9.99
N TYR A 86 -10.56 -7.88 10.33
CA TYR A 86 -10.03 -8.44 11.55
C TYR A 86 -8.75 -7.74 11.98
N ALA A 87 -8.54 -7.63 13.28
CA ALA A 87 -7.30 -7.10 13.85
C ALA A 87 -6.89 -7.95 15.04
N TRP A 88 -5.58 -8.21 15.16
CA TRP A 88 -5.01 -8.97 16.25
C TRP A 88 -3.74 -8.30 16.78
N LYS A 89 -3.49 -8.45 18.08
CA LYS A 89 -2.24 -8.09 18.73
C LYS A 89 -1.75 -9.22 19.65
N PRO A 90 -0.43 -9.32 19.89
CA PRO A 90 0.19 -10.35 20.76
C PRO A 90 -0.48 -10.65 22.10
N THR A 91 -1.09 -9.65 22.73
CA THR A 91 -1.72 -9.81 24.05
C THR A 91 -3.12 -10.42 23.98
N GLN A 92 -3.64 -10.73 22.79
CA GLN A 92 -4.97 -11.29 22.58
C GLN A 92 -4.89 -12.79 22.33
N ARG A 93 -6.02 -13.48 22.56
CA ARG A 93 -6.15 -14.90 22.19
C ARG A 93 -5.85 -15.09 20.70
N HIS A 94 -5.24 -16.22 20.35
CA HIS A 94 -5.09 -16.60 18.95
C HIS A 94 -6.47 -16.84 18.30
N PRO A 95 -6.64 -16.55 17.00
CA PRO A 95 -7.85 -16.87 16.26
C PRO A 95 -8.07 -18.38 16.23
N THR A 96 -9.33 -18.78 16.34
CA THR A 96 -9.77 -20.17 16.19
C THR A 96 -10.01 -20.51 14.72
N ALA A 97 -10.18 -21.79 14.39
CA ALA A 97 -10.58 -22.20 13.04
C ALA A 97 -11.89 -21.53 12.58
N SER A 98 -12.85 -21.32 13.51
CA SER A 98 -14.10 -20.61 13.19
C SER A 98 -13.87 -19.13 12.91
N ASP A 99 -12.92 -18.49 13.61
CA ASP A 99 -12.57 -17.10 13.35
C ASP A 99 -11.97 -16.98 11.94
N PHE A 100 -11.04 -17.87 11.56
CA PHE A 100 -10.46 -17.88 10.20
C PHE A 100 -11.49 -18.10 9.11
N ARG A 101 -12.45 -19.01 9.32
CA ARG A 101 -13.55 -19.25 8.37
C ARG A 101 -14.41 -18.01 8.16
N ALA A 102 -14.78 -17.34 9.24
CA ALA A 102 -15.59 -16.13 9.17
C ALA A 102 -14.84 -15.01 8.41
N ILE A 103 -13.53 -14.87 8.64
CA ILE A 103 -12.69 -13.90 7.93
C ILE A 103 -12.60 -14.24 6.43
N ALA A 104 -12.35 -15.51 6.08
CA ALA A 104 -12.28 -15.95 4.68
C ALA A 104 -13.60 -15.68 3.95
N GLN A 105 -14.74 -16.03 4.56
CA GLN A 105 -16.07 -15.77 4.01
C GLN A 105 -16.32 -14.27 3.80
N ALA A 106 -16.01 -13.44 4.80
CA ALA A 106 -16.17 -11.99 4.71
C ALA A 106 -15.26 -11.37 3.62
N SER A 107 -14.05 -11.88 3.47
CA SER A 107 -13.08 -11.48 2.45
C SER A 107 -13.61 -11.79 1.04
N GLN A 108 -14.08 -13.01 0.81
CA GLN A 108 -14.59 -13.47 -0.48
C GLN A 108 -15.89 -12.76 -0.86
N ALA A 109 -16.78 -12.52 0.09
CA ALA A 109 -18.09 -11.88 -0.14
C ALA A 109 -18.00 -10.44 -0.69
N ARG A 110 -16.84 -9.79 -0.58
CA ARG A 110 -16.61 -8.44 -1.12
C ARG A 110 -16.58 -8.39 -2.64
N TRP A 111 -16.26 -9.50 -3.29
CA TRP A 111 -15.97 -9.56 -4.72
C TRP A 111 -17.19 -10.06 -5.49
N ASN A 112 -18.21 -9.21 -5.62
CA ASN A 112 -19.48 -9.57 -6.26
C ASN A 112 -19.76 -8.80 -7.58
N LYS A 113 -18.89 -7.87 -7.95
CA LYS A 113 -18.98 -7.13 -9.22
C LYS A 113 -17.91 -7.61 -10.18
N PRO A 114 -18.15 -7.63 -11.51
CA PRO A 114 -17.15 -8.01 -12.49
C PRO A 114 -15.96 -7.03 -12.48
N HIS A 115 -14.82 -7.48 -12.99
CA HIS A 115 -13.70 -6.59 -13.28
C HIS A 115 -14.09 -5.54 -14.34
N THR A 116 -13.47 -4.37 -14.23
CA THR A 116 -13.60 -3.28 -15.19
C THR A 116 -12.22 -2.70 -15.50
N ALA A 117 -12.04 -2.26 -16.74
CA ALA A 117 -10.85 -1.51 -17.16
C ALA A 117 -10.71 -0.23 -16.32
N VAL A 118 -9.55 -0.06 -15.71
CA VAL A 118 -9.19 1.08 -14.87
C VAL A 118 -7.82 1.60 -15.27
N GLN A 119 -7.71 2.92 -15.41
CA GLN A 119 -6.42 3.58 -15.59
C GLN A 119 -5.71 3.70 -14.25
N VAL A 120 -4.48 3.22 -14.20
CA VAL A 120 -3.61 3.28 -13.03
C VAL A 120 -2.27 3.93 -13.39
N PHE A 121 -1.67 4.55 -12.38
CA PHE A 121 -0.33 5.12 -12.42
C PHE A 121 0.56 4.38 -11.43
N VAL A 122 1.79 4.13 -11.86
CA VAL A 122 2.79 3.37 -11.13
C VAL A 122 4.11 4.12 -11.19
N ALA A 123 5.00 3.90 -10.21
CA ALA A 123 6.33 4.49 -10.27
C ALA A 123 7.11 3.90 -11.46
N ALA A 124 7.68 4.77 -12.29
CA ALA A 124 8.63 4.33 -13.32
C ALA A 124 9.93 3.84 -12.67
N PRO A 125 10.75 3.01 -13.36
CA PRO A 125 12.03 2.55 -12.82
C PRO A 125 12.95 3.69 -12.35
N ARG A 126 12.92 4.85 -13.03
CA ARG A 126 13.68 6.03 -12.61
C ARG A 126 13.21 6.54 -11.25
N ALA A 127 11.91 6.71 -11.05
CA ALA A 127 11.36 7.12 -9.76
C ALA A 127 11.66 6.10 -8.65
N ALA A 128 11.49 4.80 -8.93
CA ALA A 128 11.83 3.75 -7.96
C ALA A 128 13.29 3.85 -7.47
N ARG A 129 14.24 4.07 -8.39
CA ARG A 129 15.67 4.26 -8.05
C ARG A 129 15.93 5.48 -7.19
N LEU A 130 15.20 6.59 -7.39
CA LEU A 130 15.33 7.79 -6.55
C LEU A 130 15.03 7.51 -5.07
N PHE A 131 14.17 6.52 -4.79
CA PHE A 131 13.77 6.15 -3.44
C PHE A 131 14.42 4.85 -2.94
N GLY A 132 15.37 4.27 -3.70
CA GLY A 132 15.98 2.99 -3.36
C GLY A 132 14.98 1.83 -3.31
N ALA A 133 13.87 1.95 -4.02
CA ALA A 133 12.80 0.95 -4.02
C ALA A 133 13.10 -0.18 -5.01
N PHE A 134 12.62 -1.38 -4.70
CA PHE A 134 12.79 -2.58 -5.53
C PHE A 134 11.62 -2.78 -6.52
N VAL A 135 10.87 -1.71 -6.83
CA VAL A 135 9.72 -1.74 -7.72
C VAL A 135 10.14 -2.26 -9.09
N ASP A 136 9.57 -3.39 -9.50
CA ASP A 136 9.56 -3.79 -10.91
C ASP A 136 8.19 -3.46 -11.50
N ALA A 137 8.04 -2.24 -12.01
CA ALA A 137 6.81 -1.76 -12.63
C ALA A 137 6.32 -2.65 -13.79
N ARG A 138 7.20 -3.52 -14.33
CA ARG A 138 6.88 -4.51 -15.37
C ARG A 138 6.22 -5.78 -14.84
N ARG A 139 6.14 -5.95 -13.51
CA ARG A 139 5.58 -7.14 -12.85
C ARG A 139 4.23 -6.90 -12.19
N LEU A 140 3.58 -5.77 -12.42
CA LEU A 140 2.17 -5.62 -12.06
C LEU A 140 1.37 -6.66 -12.84
N LYS A 141 0.96 -7.71 -12.13
CA LYS A 141 0.13 -8.76 -12.71
C LYS A 141 -1.30 -8.27 -12.73
N HIS A 142 -2.00 -8.48 -13.85
CA HIS A 142 -3.41 -8.13 -13.98
C HIS A 142 -4.26 -8.69 -12.83
N CYS A 143 -3.98 -9.92 -12.38
CA CYS A 143 -4.66 -10.55 -11.25
C CYS A 143 -4.42 -9.90 -9.88
N GLU A 144 -3.37 -9.08 -9.73
CA GLU A 144 -3.02 -8.38 -8.47
C GLU A 144 -3.57 -6.94 -8.45
N THR A 145 -4.07 -6.40 -9.57
CA THR A 145 -4.50 -4.99 -9.66
C THR A 145 -5.61 -4.65 -8.66
N SER A 146 -6.64 -5.51 -8.57
CA SER A 146 -7.73 -5.34 -7.60
C SER A 146 -7.17 -5.22 -6.18
N HIS A 147 -6.24 -6.10 -5.83
CA HIS A 147 -5.60 -6.11 -4.53
C HIS A 147 -4.80 -4.81 -4.28
N ASP A 148 -3.91 -4.44 -5.21
CA ASP A 148 -3.03 -3.28 -5.07
C ASP A 148 -3.80 -1.95 -4.97
N LEU A 149 -4.89 -1.80 -5.74
CA LEU A 149 -5.71 -0.60 -5.69
C LEU A 149 -6.49 -0.48 -4.39
N HIS A 150 -6.92 -1.59 -3.78
CA HIS A 150 -7.61 -1.55 -2.50
C HIS A 150 -6.64 -1.38 -1.32
N LEU A 151 -5.45 -1.99 -1.37
CA LEU A 151 -4.38 -1.66 -0.43
C LEU A 151 -4.05 -0.16 -0.49
N SER A 152 -4.13 0.45 -1.67
CA SER A 152 -3.95 1.88 -1.82
C SER A 152 -5.05 2.73 -1.17
N GLU A 153 -6.30 2.24 -1.12
CA GLU A 153 -7.35 2.87 -0.30
C GLU A 153 -7.04 2.79 1.20
N VAL A 154 -6.53 1.65 1.66
CA VAL A 154 -6.09 1.49 3.06
C VAL A 154 -4.97 2.48 3.36
N PHE A 155 -3.96 2.56 2.49
CA PHE A 155 -2.89 3.55 2.61
C PHE A 155 -3.43 4.99 2.68
N LEU A 156 -4.35 5.39 1.79
CA LEU A 156 -4.92 6.73 1.79
C LEU A 156 -5.68 7.03 3.09
N ARG A 157 -6.34 6.04 3.68
CA ARG A 157 -6.95 6.16 5.02
C ARG A 157 -5.89 6.43 6.08
N TYR A 158 -4.80 5.67 6.07
CA TYR A 158 -3.69 5.85 7.00
C TYR A 158 -2.97 7.17 6.81
N LYS A 159 -2.77 7.63 5.56
CA LYS A 159 -2.13 8.90 5.20
C LYS A 159 -2.84 10.12 5.80
N ARG A 160 -4.16 10.07 5.96
CA ARG A 160 -4.95 11.13 6.62
C ARG A 160 -4.71 11.19 8.13
N SER A 161 -4.13 10.15 8.72
CA SER A 161 -3.74 10.09 10.12
C SER A 161 -2.22 10.26 10.27
N LYS A 162 -1.74 10.59 11.48
CA LYS A 162 -0.29 10.62 11.77
C LYS A 162 0.40 9.26 11.55
N ALA A 163 -0.34 8.15 11.53
CA ALA A 163 0.23 6.82 11.31
C ALA A 163 0.73 6.60 9.85
N GLY A 164 0.21 7.34 8.88
CA GLY A 164 0.58 7.16 7.47
C GLY A 164 2.01 7.58 7.12
N THR A 165 2.69 8.35 7.98
CA THR A 165 4.11 8.72 7.76
C THR A 165 5.05 7.53 7.89
N ASN A 166 4.64 6.51 8.65
CA ASN A 166 5.45 5.33 8.94
C ASN A 166 5.01 4.12 8.12
N TRP A 167 4.21 4.33 7.08
CA TRP A 167 3.78 3.28 6.16
C TRP A 167 4.87 2.93 5.16
N TRP A 168 5.20 1.64 5.08
CA TRP A 168 6.13 1.05 4.12
C TRP A 168 5.43 -0.12 3.42
N GLY A 169 5.33 -0.06 2.10
CA GLY A 169 4.77 -1.13 1.30
C GLY A 169 5.80 -2.20 0.96
N GLU A 170 5.31 -3.32 0.42
CA GLU A 170 6.11 -4.47 -0.02
C GLU A 170 7.35 -4.08 -0.85
N ALA A 171 7.23 -3.12 -1.77
CA ALA A 171 8.31 -2.75 -2.68
C ALA A 171 9.49 -2.00 -2.02
N ALA A 172 9.32 -1.59 -0.76
CA ALA A 172 10.34 -0.87 -0.02
C ALA A 172 11.36 -1.78 0.66
N PHE A 173 11.10 -3.09 0.70
CA PHE A 173 11.99 -4.10 1.24
C PHE A 173 12.47 -5.06 0.14
N PRO A 174 13.66 -5.65 0.29
CA PRO A 174 14.02 -6.86 -0.46
C PRO A 174 12.97 -7.95 -0.20
N LYS A 175 12.65 -8.76 -1.20
CA LYS A 175 11.70 -9.88 -1.07
C LYS A 175 12.19 -10.86 -0.01
N LEU A 176 11.48 -10.95 1.11
CA LEU A 176 11.87 -11.79 2.25
C LEU A 176 11.78 -13.27 1.89
N GLY A 177 10.86 -13.64 1.00
CA GLY A 177 10.67 -15.01 0.53
C GLY A 177 11.84 -15.57 -0.30
N LEU A 178 12.72 -14.71 -0.82
CA LEU A 178 13.94 -15.15 -1.50
C LEU A 178 15.04 -15.54 -0.50
N ASP A 179 15.13 -14.83 0.62
CA ASP A 179 16.15 -15.05 1.63
C ASP A 179 15.71 -16.12 2.64
N ILE A 180 14.41 -16.22 2.94
CA ILE A 180 13.86 -17.20 3.89
C ILE A 180 12.72 -17.98 3.26
N ARG A 181 12.97 -19.26 2.96
CA ARG A 181 11.95 -20.20 2.48
C ARG A 181 10.70 -20.15 3.35
N PHE A 182 9.54 -20.01 2.70
CA PHE A 182 8.22 -19.98 3.34
C PHE A 182 7.99 -18.79 4.29
N SER A 183 8.70 -17.68 4.12
CA SER A 183 8.32 -16.39 4.72
C SER A 183 7.42 -15.64 3.74
N LYS A 184 6.24 -15.23 4.22
CA LYS A 184 5.34 -14.40 3.44
C LYS A 184 5.83 -12.96 3.49
N ASP A 185 5.80 -12.27 2.35
CA ASP A 185 5.96 -10.82 2.27
C ASP A 185 4.60 -10.20 2.58
N PRO A 186 4.41 -9.53 3.72
CA PRO A 186 3.19 -8.80 3.99
C PRO A 186 3.05 -7.61 3.05
N ASP A 187 1.82 -7.19 2.79
CA ASP A 187 1.54 -6.12 1.83
C ASP A 187 2.12 -4.77 2.26
N ALA A 188 2.02 -4.47 3.56
CA ALA A 188 2.59 -3.27 4.15
C ALA A 188 2.87 -3.37 5.65
N PHE A 189 3.65 -2.40 6.13
CA PHE A 189 4.08 -2.28 7.52
C PHE A 189 3.89 -0.85 8.02
N LEU A 190 3.51 -0.71 9.29
CA LEU A 190 3.70 0.50 10.06
C LEU A 190 4.92 0.33 10.95
N LEU A 191 5.96 1.10 10.70
CA LEU A 191 7.21 0.99 11.45
C LEU A 191 7.29 1.96 12.63
N HIS A 192 8.00 1.54 13.67
CA HIS A 192 8.51 2.42 14.71
C HIS A 192 9.82 3.08 14.26
N ALA A 193 10.29 4.10 14.98
CA ALA A 193 11.54 4.82 14.66
C ALA A 193 12.79 3.92 14.65
N ASN A 194 12.75 2.79 15.36
CA ASN A 194 13.82 1.79 15.38
C ASN A 194 13.69 0.73 14.25
N ALA A 195 12.85 0.98 13.24
CA ALA A 195 12.55 0.08 12.13
C ALA A 195 11.86 -1.26 12.50
N GLN A 196 11.39 -1.42 13.74
CA GLN A 196 10.53 -2.54 14.11
C GLN A 196 9.10 -2.30 13.63
N ALA A 197 8.44 -3.32 13.08
CA ALA A 197 7.04 -3.25 12.74
C ALA A 197 6.19 -3.16 14.01
N THR A 198 5.40 -2.10 14.11
CA THR A 198 4.35 -1.95 15.14
C THR A 198 3.07 -2.63 14.70
N ARG A 199 2.85 -2.68 13.38
CA ARG A 199 1.67 -3.27 12.77
C ARG A 199 1.99 -3.75 11.37
N ILE A 200 1.46 -4.91 11.01
CA ILE A 200 1.44 -5.45 9.66
C ILE A 200 0.05 -5.18 9.08
N ILE A 201 0.01 -4.74 7.83
CA ILE A 201 -1.23 -4.49 7.11
C ILE A 201 -1.26 -5.44 5.92
N GLU A 202 -2.37 -6.16 5.81
CA GLU A 202 -2.62 -7.10 4.74
C GLU A 202 -3.99 -6.80 4.13
N PHE A 203 -4.12 -6.81 2.82
CA PHE A 203 -5.41 -6.71 2.17
C PHE A 203 -5.93 -8.10 1.78
N ALA A 204 -6.97 -8.55 2.47
CA ALA A 204 -7.48 -9.89 2.25
C ALA A 204 -8.30 -9.91 0.93
N GLY A 205 -7.73 -10.54 -0.09
CA GLY A 205 -8.40 -10.77 -1.37
C GLY A 205 -9.40 -11.93 -1.28
N SER A 206 -9.10 -13.03 -1.96
CA SER A 206 -9.90 -14.27 -1.96
C SER A 206 -9.22 -15.39 -1.16
N TYR A 207 -8.62 -15.04 -0.01
CA TYR A 207 -7.90 -15.98 0.83
C TYR A 207 -8.83 -17.05 1.43
N ASP A 208 -8.27 -18.24 1.63
CA ASP A 208 -8.90 -19.33 2.37
C ASP A 208 -8.42 -19.38 3.83
N GLU A 209 -8.99 -20.30 4.61
CA GLU A 209 -8.67 -20.49 6.03
C GLU A 209 -7.19 -20.85 6.26
N GLU A 210 -6.59 -21.61 5.35
CA GLU A 210 -5.20 -22.05 5.47
C GLU A 210 -4.23 -20.88 5.26
N HIS A 211 -4.48 -20.08 4.22
CA HIS A 211 -3.70 -18.89 3.93
C HIS A 211 -3.73 -17.89 5.09
N LEU A 212 -4.91 -17.67 5.68
CA LEU A 212 -5.07 -16.76 6.82
C LEU A 212 -4.36 -17.28 8.08
N ARG A 213 -4.36 -18.60 8.30
CA ARG A 213 -3.62 -19.23 9.39
C ARG A 213 -2.12 -19.11 9.21
N HIS A 214 -1.59 -19.38 8.02
CA HIS A 214 -0.18 -19.18 7.72
C HIS A 214 0.26 -17.73 7.92
N PHE A 215 -0.57 -16.76 7.50
CA PHE A 215 -0.33 -15.35 7.76
C PHE A 215 -0.34 -15.03 9.26
N HIS A 216 -1.30 -15.59 10.01
CA HIS A 216 -1.34 -15.42 11.46
C HIS A 216 -0.08 -15.97 12.13
N ASP A 217 0.33 -17.20 11.81
CA ASP A 217 1.51 -17.85 12.39
C ASP A 217 2.79 -17.06 12.07
N HIS A 218 2.88 -16.50 10.86
CA HIS A 218 3.96 -15.60 10.47
C HIS A 218 4.01 -14.37 11.40
N CYS A 219 2.88 -13.71 11.61
CA CYS A 219 2.78 -12.52 12.46
C CYS A 219 2.94 -12.83 13.96
N ALA A 220 2.49 -14.00 14.41
CA ALA A 220 2.47 -14.41 15.82
C ALA A 220 3.84 -14.88 16.36
N GLY A 221 4.93 -14.55 15.66
CA GLY A 221 6.31 -14.85 16.06
C GLY A 221 7.01 -15.87 15.15
N GLY A 222 6.28 -16.53 14.26
CA GLY A 222 6.84 -17.47 13.29
C GLY A 222 7.89 -16.81 12.38
N ALA A 223 7.65 -15.57 11.95
CA ALA A 223 8.64 -14.79 11.20
C ALA A 223 9.92 -14.59 12.03
N ALA A 224 9.83 -13.96 13.20
CA ALA A 224 10.98 -13.68 14.05
C ALA A 224 11.81 -14.95 14.38
N ALA A 225 11.15 -16.09 14.59
CA ALA A 225 11.83 -17.37 14.76
C ALA A 225 12.62 -17.79 13.51
N LYS A 226 12.00 -17.77 12.33
CA LYS A 226 12.65 -18.11 11.05
C LYS A 226 13.83 -17.18 10.73
N PHE A 227 13.67 -15.87 10.92
CA PHE A 227 14.74 -14.88 10.70
C PHE A 227 15.95 -15.17 11.58
N ARG A 228 15.75 -15.49 12.87
CA ARG A 228 16.86 -15.85 13.77
C ARG A 228 17.52 -17.17 13.41
N GLN A 229 16.74 -18.15 13.00
CA GLN A 229 17.28 -19.43 12.54
C GLN A 229 18.16 -19.24 11.29
N HIS A 230 17.73 -18.39 10.36
CA HIS A 230 18.43 -18.19 9.09
C HIS A 230 19.66 -17.28 9.20
N PHE A 231 19.56 -16.17 9.92
CA PHE A 231 20.64 -15.16 10.00
C PHE A 231 21.49 -15.25 11.28
N GLY A 232 21.08 -16.04 12.28
CA GLY A 232 21.76 -16.14 13.58
C GLY A 232 21.45 -14.97 14.53
N ARG A 233 21.78 -15.13 15.83
CA ARG A 233 21.47 -14.14 16.90
C ARG A 233 22.24 -12.82 16.76
N ASN A 234 23.35 -12.80 16.03
CA ASN A 234 24.27 -11.67 15.93
C ASN A 234 24.17 -10.91 14.61
N ALA A 235 23.23 -11.26 13.74
CA ALA A 235 23.03 -10.51 12.52
C ALA A 235 22.49 -9.12 12.87
N ALA A 236 23.36 -8.11 12.78
CA ALA A 236 23.01 -6.69 12.75
C ALA A 236 22.25 -6.33 11.46
N ASN A 237 21.33 -7.19 11.04
CA ASN A 237 20.64 -7.09 9.77
C ASN A 237 19.29 -6.42 10.01
N ARG A 238 18.96 -5.38 9.24
CA ARG A 238 17.73 -4.58 9.42
C ARG A 238 16.45 -5.43 9.54
N LEU A 239 16.45 -6.61 8.92
CA LEU A 239 15.33 -7.52 8.89
C LEU A 239 15.12 -8.31 10.20
N SER A 240 16.17 -8.54 11.01
CA SER A 240 16.03 -9.30 12.27
C SER A 240 15.18 -8.56 13.30
N ASN A 241 15.14 -7.23 13.22
CA ASN A 241 14.38 -6.37 14.12
C ASN A 241 12.99 -6.00 13.58
N LEU A 242 12.70 -6.36 12.31
CA LEU A 242 11.43 -6.01 11.68
C LEU A 242 10.26 -6.65 12.42
N TYR A 243 10.40 -7.90 12.86
CA TYR A 243 9.39 -8.62 13.61
C TYR A 243 9.74 -8.69 15.09
N SER A 244 8.74 -8.54 15.95
CA SER A 244 8.89 -8.76 17.39
C SER A 244 8.80 -10.25 17.73
N ASP A 245 9.61 -10.68 18.70
CA ASP A 245 9.61 -12.04 19.25
C ASP A 245 8.29 -12.44 19.92
N LYS A 246 7.57 -11.44 20.45
CA LYS A 246 6.27 -11.62 21.06
C LYS A 246 5.16 -11.69 20.00
N GLY A 247 5.51 -11.63 18.73
CA GLY A 247 4.59 -11.40 17.62
C GLY A 247 4.42 -9.90 17.32
N THR A 248 3.87 -9.63 16.16
CA THR A 248 3.61 -8.30 15.62
C THR A 248 2.11 -8.16 15.39
N ALA A 249 1.52 -7.05 15.85
CA ALA A 249 0.10 -6.81 15.62
C ALA A 249 -0.19 -6.72 14.11
N TYR A 250 -1.41 -7.07 13.70
CA TYR A 250 -1.79 -6.95 12.30
C TYR A 250 -3.25 -6.55 12.11
N GLU A 251 -3.54 -6.06 10.91
CA GLU A 251 -4.88 -5.82 10.41
C GLU A 251 -5.05 -6.52 9.06
N LEU A 252 -6.16 -7.26 8.93
CA LEU A 252 -6.65 -7.84 7.69
C LEU A 252 -7.72 -6.91 7.16
N TRP A 253 -7.42 -6.20 6.08
CA TRP A 253 -8.28 -5.21 5.48
C TRP A 253 -9.20 -5.76 4.42
#